data_AF-A0A800J3U2-F1
#
_entry.id   AF-A0A800J3U2-F1
#
_cell.length_a   1.000
_cell.length_b   1.000
_cell.length_c   1.000
_cell.angle_alpha   90.00
_cell.angle_beta   90.00
_cell.angle_gamma   90.00
#
_symmetry.space_group_name_H-M   'P 1'
#
loop_
_entity.id
_entity.type
_entity.pdbx_description
1 polymer ?
#
loop_
_entity_poly.entity_id
_entity_poly.type
_entity_poly.pdbx_seq_one_letter_code
_entity_poly.pdbx_strand_id
1 'polypeptide(L)'
;MPLNRQETTMTSRLSTAILLGCTALLLATSAHAQVIRPSETLYLALKGGVTTYGGEIDQTGAFDDPSDDAGNRAWVTRDFGPGFGLEIGYQFTESLSFGVTGLYGRYINLDEAYPTGDNTNVECQAAEAAGTTDCQVNEGETLPSVIAALRYSPVPGWAIAPYTNIGVQATFGNDDPTDRPVGFGPYAGLGLDFRLTDQFSITAEGNMAFIFDDSAVDGVDPGGQTGSAADRGASGDDADYDNLGFYNLGLRYAFKAPYTPVEIMSLECPVEMTAGESGSFMAVTNADATPPVSVSWDWGDGNTGAGMSASHTYRTPGTYTVTATAVGDYNEDMDTCVVTVVEPQIPPTLTACRITPTRVGPGEAITFNGTVNSDASQPVSLSVDWGDGDMSDGVTFPATHSYDEVGTYTVTATASNAYGDASCEATIEVIDTFCADVSELNSVYFDFGSSALTADARERLDENLDVLRRCPDICVLIRAYTDDRESDQIRLSQARADVIRDYYVSQGIDMERLGAEGLGEDPNANSKEDPGPGDSRARRGDSIPAACGTFTPTGTSRR
;
A
#
# COMPACT_ATOMS: atom_id res chain seq x y z
N MET A 1 14.05 86.22 50.50
CA MET A 1 15.21 85.36 50.77
C MET A 1 14.71 84.07 51.39
N PRO A 2 14.73 82.95 50.64
CA PRO A 2 14.83 81.62 51.24
C PRO A 2 16.14 80.95 50.81
N LEU A 3 16.79 80.29 51.78
CA LEU A 3 18.01 79.51 51.61
C LEU A 3 17.64 78.01 51.70
N ASN A 4 17.91 77.31 50.61
CA ASN A 4 18.41 75.94 50.49
C ASN A 4 18.00 74.86 51.51
N ARG A 5 17.35 73.81 50.99
CA ARG A 5 17.82 72.43 51.21
C ARG A 5 17.73 71.65 49.91
N GLN A 6 18.85 71.04 49.52
CA GLN A 6 19.07 70.36 48.24
C GLN A 6 18.32 69.04 48.13
N GLU A 7 17.95 68.73 46.88
CA GLU A 7 17.45 67.46 46.37
C GLU A 7 18.43 66.29 46.56
N THR A 8 17.87 65.08 46.73
CA THR A 8 18.43 63.85 46.13
C THR A 8 17.29 63.07 45.51
N THR A 9 17.07 63.30 44.22
CA THR A 9 16.16 62.58 43.33
C THR A 9 16.73 61.19 43.02
N MET A 10 16.01 60.14 43.40
CA MET A 10 16.34 58.73 43.17
C MET A 10 15.83 58.25 41.79
N THR A 11 15.86 59.10 40.76
CA THR A 11 15.29 58.84 39.42
C THR A 11 16.34 58.67 38.31
N SER A 12 17.61 58.38 38.64
CA SER A 12 18.68 58.26 37.62
C SER A 12 19.46 56.94 37.54
N ARG A 13 19.00 55.85 38.18
CA ARG A 13 19.75 54.56 38.14
C ARG A 13 18.96 53.30 37.76
N LEU A 14 17.81 53.43 37.11
CA LEU A 14 17.11 52.27 36.54
C LEU A 14 16.91 52.32 35.01
N SER A 15 17.47 53.32 34.33
CA SER A 15 17.19 53.57 32.91
C SER A 15 18.29 53.13 31.93
N THR A 16 19.44 52.64 32.42
CA THR A 16 20.58 52.29 31.55
C THR A 16 20.93 50.80 31.55
N ALA A 17 20.43 50.01 32.51
CA ALA A 17 20.59 48.55 32.52
C ALA A 17 19.52 47.83 31.68
N ILE A 18 18.33 48.42 31.56
CA ILE A 18 17.21 47.83 30.80
C ILE A 18 17.31 48.16 29.29
N LEU A 19 17.98 49.25 28.91
CA LEU A 19 18.10 49.67 27.50
C LEU A 19 19.27 49.01 26.73
N LEU A 20 20.28 48.43 27.41
CA LEU A 20 21.36 47.70 26.75
C LEU A 20 21.07 46.20 26.51
N GLY A 21 20.00 45.66 27.10
CA GLY A 21 19.56 44.27 26.87
C GLY A 21 18.72 44.08 25.60
N CYS A 22 18.01 45.11 25.14
CA CYS A 22 17.11 45.00 23.99
C CYS A 22 17.79 45.16 22.63
N THR A 23 18.99 45.72 22.54
CA THR A 23 19.68 45.94 21.25
C THR A 23 20.57 44.77 20.82
N ALA A 24 20.84 43.80 21.70
CA ALA A 24 21.56 42.57 21.36
C ALA A 24 20.62 41.44 20.85
N LEU A 25 19.30 41.58 20.99
CA LEU A 25 18.31 40.58 20.56
C LEU A 25 17.81 40.75 19.11
N LEU A 26 18.17 41.85 18.44
CA LEU A 26 17.68 42.17 17.09
C LEU A 26 18.70 41.86 15.97
N LEU A 27 19.76 41.11 16.26
CA LEU A 27 20.76 40.66 15.29
C LEU A 27 21.02 39.14 15.31
N ALA A 28 20.02 38.33 15.66
CA ALA A 28 20.05 36.90 15.34
C ALA A 28 19.46 36.69 13.95
N THR A 29 20.30 36.83 12.93
CA THR A 29 20.00 36.40 11.56
C THR A 29 19.66 34.91 11.56
N SER A 30 18.56 34.58 10.87
CA SER A 30 18.13 33.27 10.40
C SER A 30 19.23 32.21 10.27
N ALA A 31 19.05 31.09 10.97
CA ALA A 31 19.46 29.71 10.64
C ALA A 31 19.94 28.97 11.89
N HIS A 32 19.02 28.57 12.77
CA HIS A 32 19.21 27.37 13.60
C HIS A 32 17.85 26.70 13.76
N ALA A 33 17.84 25.38 13.61
CA ALA A 33 16.67 24.51 13.64
C ALA A 33 15.64 24.99 14.67
N GLN A 34 14.38 25.12 14.25
CA GLN A 34 13.27 25.27 15.17
C GLN A 34 13.20 23.99 15.98
N VAL A 35 13.85 24.00 17.12
CA VAL A 35 13.79 22.86 18.02
C VAL A 35 12.38 22.87 18.61
N ILE A 36 11.70 21.72 18.65
CA ILE A 36 10.30 21.60 19.09
C ILE A 36 10.27 21.27 20.59
N ARG A 37 9.37 21.87 21.38
CA ARG A 37 9.25 21.50 22.80
C ARG A 37 8.50 20.17 22.91
N PRO A 38 8.86 19.28 23.84
CA PRO A 38 8.08 18.08 24.07
C PRO A 38 6.68 18.47 24.57
N SER A 39 5.67 18.14 23.78
CA SER A 39 4.27 18.08 24.21
C SER A 39 4.00 16.75 24.92
N GLU A 40 2.85 16.67 25.57
CA GLU A 40 2.37 15.49 26.28
C GLU A 40 3.36 15.03 27.36
N THR A 41 3.78 15.97 28.21
CA THR A 41 4.80 15.70 29.22
C THR A 41 4.51 16.39 30.54
N LEU A 42 4.84 15.70 31.63
CA LEU A 42 4.97 16.32 32.93
C LEU A 42 6.19 17.25 32.94
N TYR A 43 6.08 18.38 33.61
CA TYR A 43 7.22 19.24 33.92
C TYR A 43 7.20 19.65 35.38
N LEU A 44 8.39 20.01 35.87
CA LEU A 44 8.59 20.63 37.16
C LEU A 44 9.20 22.01 36.94
N ALA A 45 8.72 23.03 37.66
CA ALA A 45 9.35 24.34 37.66
C ALA A 45 9.63 24.83 39.08
N LEU A 46 10.90 25.15 39.36
CA LEU A 46 11.29 25.84 40.57
C LEU A 46 11.21 27.34 40.31
N LYS A 47 10.53 28.09 41.17
CA LYS A 47 10.35 29.54 41.04
C LYS A 47 10.93 30.25 42.25
N GLY A 48 11.67 31.33 42.03
CA GLY A 48 12.18 32.18 43.09
C GLY A 48 12.08 33.63 42.66
N GLY A 49 11.68 34.50 43.58
CA GLY A 49 11.42 35.88 43.20
C GLY A 49 11.03 36.76 44.37
N VAL A 50 10.36 37.85 44.01
CA VAL A 50 9.84 38.82 44.96
C VAL A 50 8.32 38.87 44.91
N THR A 51 7.72 38.97 46.07
CA THR A 51 6.28 39.10 46.29
C THR A 51 5.94 40.54 46.59
N THR A 52 4.75 40.95 46.16
CA THR A 52 4.19 42.28 46.42
C THR A 52 2.78 42.12 46.95
N TYR A 53 2.40 43.00 47.87
CA TYR A 53 1.05 43.13 48.37
C TYR A 53 0.47 44.48 47.93
N GLY A 54 -0.83 44.51 47.67
CA GLY A 54 -1.58 45.72 47.40
C GLY A 54 -3.05 45.52 47.75
N GLY A 55 -3.43 45.93 48.95
CA GLY A 55 -4.80 46.10 49.39
C GLY A 55 -4.94 47.44 50.10
N GLU A 56 -6.12 47.72 50.63
CA GLU A 56 -6.24 48.69 51.71
C GLU A 56 -5.46 48.20 52.93
N ILE A 57 -4.72 49.11 53.56
CA ILE A 57 -4.18 48.87 54.89
C ILE A 57 -5.15 49.59 55.82
N ASP A 58 -5.82 48.83 56.68
CA ASP A 58 -6.81 49.37 57.60
C ASP A 58 -6.19 50.32 58.62
N GLN A 59 -6.38 51.62 58.40
CA GLN A 59 -6.20 52.61 59.46
C GLN A 59 -7.39 52.53 60.41
N THR A 60 -7.21 51.86 61.55
CA THR A 60 -8.13 52.01 62.69
C THR A 60 -7.89 53.35 63.38
N GLY A 61 -8.38 54.43 62.75
CA GLY A 61 -8.35 55.78 63.28
C GLY A 61 -9.72 56.22 63.79
N ALA A 62 -9.91 56.13 65.10
CA ALA A 62 -11.06 56.69 65.78
C ALA A 62 -11.19 58.21 65.57
N PHE A 63 -12.45 58.67 65.53
CA PHE A 63 -12.97 60.06 65.68
C PHE A 63 -12.93 61.01 64.47
N ASP A 64 -14.14 61.32 63.97
CA ASP A 64 -14.65 62.65 63.56
C ASP A 64 -13.61 63.79 63.39
N ASP A 65 -12.70 63.69 62.42
CA ASP A 65 -12.00 64.85 61.88
C ASP A 65 -12.46 65.12 60.43
N PRO A 66 -13.39 66.05 60.21
CA PRO A 66 -13.83 66.44 58.87
C PRO A 66 -12.79 67.28 58.11
N SER A 67 -11.58 67.45 58.65
CA SER A 67 -10.46 68.13 58.00
C SER A 67 -9.31 67.22 57.56
N ASP A 68 -9.40 65.91 57.84
CA ASP A 68 -8.45 64.92 57.36
C ASP A 68 -8.95 64.22 56.08
N ASP A 69 -9.28 65.03 55.08
CA ASP A 69 -9.46 64.61 53.67
C ASP A 69 -8.10 64.28 53.00
N ALA A 70 -7.05 64.04 53.80
CA ALA A 70 -5.67 63.91 53.37
C ALA A 70 -5.10 62.52 53.68
N GLY A 71 -5.72 61.47 53.16
CA GLY A 71 -5.12 60.15 53.30
C GLY A 71 -5.55 59.08 52.32
N ASN A 72 -6.28 59.46 51.27
CA ASN A 72 -6.68 58.64 50.13
C ASN A 72 -5.77 57.41 49.93
N ARG A 73 -6.34 56.25 50.29
CA ARG A 73 -5.84 54.88 50.13
C ARG A 73 -5.14 54.76 48.77
N ALA A 74 -3.82 54.81 48.78
CA ALA A 74 -3.02 54.54 47.61
C ALA A 74 -2.74 53.05 47.61
N TRP A 75 -2.90 52.39 46.47
CA TRP A 75 -2.40 51.04 46.23
C TRP A 75 -0.88 51.07 46.39
N VAL A 76 -0.37 50.80 47.59
CA VAL A 76 1.04 51.00 47.91
C VAL A 76 1.82 49.71 47.69
N THR A 77 2.33 49.49 46.48
CA THR A 77 3.35 48.47 46.20
C THR A 77 4.74 49.02 46.56
N ARG A 78 5.03 49.21 47.85
CA ARG A 78 6.32 49.79 48.28
C ARG A 78 7.40 48.77 48.57
N ASP A 79 7.04 47.63 49.15
CA ASP A 79 8.03 46.69 49.69
C ASP A 79 7.88 45.29 49.10
N PHE A 80 9.03 44.70 48.82
CA PHE A 80 9.18 43.40 48.16
C PHE A 80 9.61 42.35 49.18
N GLY A 81 8.77 41.34 49.41
CA GLY A 81 9.19 40.18 50.19
C GLY A 81 9.76 39.07 49.31
N PRO A 82 10.48 38.09 49.87
CA PRO A 82 10.91 36.91 49.12
C PRO A 82 9.74 35.95 48.88
N GLY A 83 9.72 35.32 47.71
CA GLY A 83 8.79 34.24 47.38
C GLY A 83 9.48 33.05 46.72
N PHE A 84 9.03 31.84 47.09
CA PHE A 84 9.52 30.59 46.52
C PHE A 84 8.34 29.72 46.08
N GLY A 85 8.39 29.22 44.85
CA GLY A 85 7.35 28.38 44.29
C GLY A 85 7.89 27.06 43.76
N LEU A 86 7.10 26.00 43.87
CA LEU A 86 7.29 24.76 43.15
C LEU A 86 6.04 24.49 42.31
N GLU A 87 6.21 24.40 41.00
CA GLU A 87 5.17 24.05 40.06
C GLU A 87 5.35 22.62 39.57
N ILE A 88 4.25 21.86 39.59
CA ILE A 88 4.11 20.61 38.86
C ILE A 88 3.05 20.85 37.80
N GLY A 89 3.36 20.56 36.54
CA GLY A 89 2.40 20.79 35.47
C GLY A 89 2.50 19.78 34.34
N TYR A 90 1.51 19.82 33.45
CA TYR A 90 1.43 19.00 32.26
C TYR A 90 1.34 19.89 31.02
N GLN A 91 2.24 19.67 30.07
CA GLN A 91 2.25 20.33 28.77
C GLN A 91 1.39 19.50 27.81
N PHE A 92 0.24 20.01 27.38
CA PHE A 92 -0.65 19.30 26.46
C PHE A 92 -0.14 19.38 25.02
N THR A 93 0.15 20.59 24.57
CA THR A 93 0.69 20.91 23.24
C THR A 93 1.90 21.81 23.42
N GLU A 94 2.67 22.15 22.38
CA GLU A 94 3.76 23.12 22.53
C GLU A 94 3.31 24.50 23.07
N SER A 95 2.06 24.88 22.81
CA SER A 95 1.52 26.20 23.16
C SER A 95 0.74 26.23 24.47
N LEU A 96 0.24 25.09 24.96
CA LEU A 96 -0.72 25.03 26.07
C LEU A 96 -0.25 24.07 27.17
N SER A 97 -0.19 24.56 28.41
CA SER A 97 0.04 23.72 29.60
C SER A 97 -0.88 24.09 30.76
N PHE A 98 -1.02 23.19 31.72
CA PHE A 98 -1.65 23.43 33.00
C PHE A 98 -0.66 23.13 34.12
N GLY A 99 -0.57 24.00 35.12
CA GLY A 99 0.34 23.85 36.24
C GLY A 99 -0.34 24.14 37.57
N VAL A 100 0.06 23.40 38.60
CA VAL A 100 -0.25 23.68 39.99
C VAL A 100 1.03 24.11 40.70
N THR A 101 1.07 25.36 41.16
CA THR A 101 2.19 25.94 41.90
C THR A 101 1.85 26.01 43.38
N GLY A 102 2.65 25.37 44.24
CA GLY A 102 2.70 25.72 45.65
C GLY A 102 3.65 26.89 45.83
N LEU A 103 3.14 28.03 46.28
CA LEU A 103 3.89 29.26 46.54
C LEU A 103 4.01 29.46 48.05
N TYR A 104 5.18 29.86 48.51
CA TYR A 104 5.43 30.34 49.85
C TYR A 104 5.98 31.76 49.72
N GLY A 105 5.13 32.75 49.96
CA GLY A 105 5.41 34.16 49.77
C GLY A 105 5.41 34.90 51.09
N ARG A 106 6.45 35.70 51.36
CA ARG A 106 6.44 36.64 52.48
C ARG A 106 5.98 37.99 51.98
N TYR A 107 5.05 38.65 52.63
CA TYR A 107 4.54 39.96 52.22
C TYR A 107 4.78 40.94 53.35
N ILE A 108 5.64 41.93 53.10
CA ILE A 108 6.21 42.79 54.16
C ILE A 108 5.17 43.75 54.75
N ASN A 109 4.09 44.04 54.02
CA ASN A 109 3.10 45.08 54.33
C ASN A 109 1.76 44.54 54.88
N LEU A 110 1.67 43.25 55.20
CA LEU A 110 0.41 42.63 55.68
C LEU A 110 0.09 42.93 57.14
N ASP A 111 1.10 43.26 57.92
CA ASP A 111 0.92 43.78 59.27
C ASP A 111 1.46 45.21 59.18
N GLU A 112 0.71 46.24 59.58
CA GLU A 112 1.24 47.58 59.92
C GLU A 112 0.78 47.89 61.34
N ALA A 113 1.57 47.44 62.32
CA ALA A 113 1.21 47.50 63.73
C ALA A 113 0.90 48.94 64.19
N TYR A 114 -0.32 49.12 64.71
CA TYR A 114 -0.74 50.29 65.49
C TYR A 114 -0.48 50.03 66.99
N PRO A 115 -0.20 51.07 67.83
CA PRO A 115 0.06 50.86 69.25
C PRO A 115 -1.17 50.25 69.95
N THR A 116 -0.99 49.14 70.66
CA THR A 116 -2.05 48.58 71.51
C THR A 116 -2.18 49.43 72.77
N GLY A 117 -3.00 50.48 72.69
CA GLY A 117 -3.39 51.28 73.84
C GLY A 117 -4.07 52.60 73.44
N ASP A 118 -5.00 53.05 74.28
CA ASP A 118 -5.85 54.26 74.17
C ASP A 118 -5.11 55.62 74.06
N ASN A 119 -3.91 55.71 73.45
CA ASN A 119 -3.25 57.00 73.23
C ASN A 119 -2.89 57.24 71.75
N THR A 120 -3.31 58.42 71.33
CA THR A 120 -3.19 59.04 70.02
C THR A 120 -1.74 59.30 69.61
N ASN A 121 -1.43 59.08 68.33
CA ASN A 121 -0.40 59.78 67.55
C ASN A 121 0.94 60.03 68.23
N VAL A 122 1.72 58.97 68.45
CA VAL A 122 3.15 59.12 68.72
C VAL A 122 3.95 58.14 67.86
N GLU A 123 4.72 58.75 66.95
CA GLU A 123 5.76 58.14 66.12
C GLU A 123 6.53 57.03 66.87
N CYS A 124 6.68 55.85 66.25
CA CYS A 124 7.56 54.77 66.74
C CYS A 124 9.00 55.24 67.04
N GLN A 125 9.42 56.40 66.51
CA GLN A 125 10.70 57.04 66.84
C GLN A 125 10.82 57.52 68.29
N ALA A 126 9.70 57.79 68.99
CA ALA A 126 9.71 58.23 70.38
C ALA A 126 9.73 57.07 71.40
N ALA A 127 9.26 55.87 71.02
CA ALA A 127 9.19 54.70 71.90
C ALA A 127 10.56 54.05 72.15
N GLU A 128 11.47 54.03 71.16
CA GLU A 128 12.85 53.57 71.34
C GLU A 128 13.63 54.40 72.38
N ALA A 129 13.32 55.71 72.50
CA ALA A 129 13.96 56.59 73.46
C ALA A 129 13.49 56.38 74.92
N ALA A 130 12.34 55.72 75.12
CA ALA A 130 11.71 55.52 76.43
C ALA A 130 11.97 54.14 77.06
N GLY A 131 12.64 53.21 76.35
CA GLY A 131 12.98 51.88 76.88
C GLY A 131 11.78 50.96 77.12
N THR A 132 10.62 51.29 76.56
CA THR A 132 9.41 50.46 76.57
C THR A 132 9.35 49.65 75.28
N THR A 133 9.63 48.35 75.39
CA THR A 133 9.57 47.38 74.28
C THR A 133 8.12 47.00 73.96
N ASP A 134 7.39 47.88 73.28
CA ASP A 134 6.07 47.50 72.72
C ASP A 134 5.76 48.23 71.40
N CYS A 135 6.76 48.30 70.53
CA CYS A 135 6.55 48.53 69.10
C CYS A 135 6.97 47.26 68.38
N GLN A 136 6.00 46.42 68.02
CA GLN A 136 6.26 45.32 67.10
C GLN A 136 6.33 45.93 65.70
N VAL A 137 7.52 45.95 65.12
CA VAL A 137 7.70 46.38 63.73
C VAL A 137 7.38 45.17 62.87
N ASN A 138 6.38 45.30 61.99
CA ASN A 138 5.89 44.34 61.00
C ASN A 138 6.93 43.31 60.60
N GLU A 139 6.77 42.09 61.10
CA GLU A 139 7.62 40.98 60.66
C GLU A 139 7.04 40.26 59.45
N GLY A 140 6.36 40.94 58.53
CA GLY A 140 5.96 40.46 57.20
C GLY A 140 5.40 39.05 57.17
N GLU A 141 4.08 38.91 57.04
CA GLU A 141 3.45 37.61 57.11
C GLU A 141 3.84 36.71 55.94
N THR A 142 3.92 35.41 56.25
CA THR A 142 4.27 34.42 55.24
C THR A 142 3.06 33.57 54.91
N LEU A 143 2.52 33.81 53.73
CA LEU A 143 1.32 33.15 53.25
C LEU A 143 1.69 32.01 52.29
N PRO A 144 1.38 30.75 52.64
CA PRO A 144 1.33 29.69 51.66
C PRO A 144 0.14 29.91 50.72
N SER A 145 0.36 29.65 49.43
CA SER A 145 -0.69 29.72 48.41
C SER A 145 -0.58 28.53 47.46
N VAL A 146 -1.71 28.14 46.87
CA VAL A 146 -1.79 27.17 45.78
C VAL A 146 -2.39 27.88 44.57
N ILE A 147 -1.64 27.88 43.46
CA ILE A 147 -2.06 28.48 42.20
C ILE A 147 -2.31 27.37 41.20
N ALA A 148 -3.48 27.34 40.57
CA ALA A 148 -3.79 26.45 39.46
C ALA A 148 -4.03 27.29 38.21
N ALA A 149 -3.18 27.16 37.19
CA ALA A 149 -3.22 28.04 36.03
C ALA A 149 -2.98 27.30 34.71
N LEU A 150 -3.70 27.76 33.68
CA LEU A 150 -3.41 27.46 32.28
C LEU A 150 -2.38 28.47 31.76
N ARG A 151 -1.37 27.97 31.05
CA ARG A 151 -0.35 28.76 30.36
C ARG A 151 -0.55 28.64 28.86
N TYR A 152 -0.57 29.77 28.16
CA TYR A 152 -0.63 29.84 26.70
C TYR A 152 0.52 30.66 26.12
N SER A 153 1.22 30.10 25.13
CA SER A 153 2.26 30.77 24.33
C SER A 153 1.84 30.78 22.86
N PRO A 154 1.68 31.94 22.20
CA PRO A 154 1.30 32.01 20.80
C PRO A 154 2.44 31.63 19.83
N VAL A 155 3.69 31.64 20.29
CA VAL A 155 4.88 31.37 19.47
C VAL A 155 5.88 30.45 20.21
N PRO A 156 5.46 29.21 20.58
CA PRO A 156 6.24 28.36 21.49
C PRO A 156 7.61 27.91 20.94
N GLY A 157 7.78 27.93 19.61
CA GLY A 157 9.02 27.58 18.92
C GLY A 157 10.08 28.69 18.89
N TRP A 158 9.78 29.89 19.41
CA TRP A 158 10.78 30.94 19.54
C TRP A 158 11.76 30.61 20.67
N ALA A 159 13.04 30.99 20.50
CA ALA A 159 14.05 30.86 21.55
C ALA A 159 13.65 31.60 22.85
N ILE A 160 12.88 32.68 22.68
CA ILE A 160 12.26 33.46 23.75
C ILE A 160 10.79 33.53 23.44
N ALA A 161 9.99 32.74 24.13
CA ALA A 161 8.55 32.63 23.88
C ALA A 161 7.78 33.43 24.94
N PRO A 162 7.03 34.49 24.58
CA PRO A 162 6.10 35.13 25.50
C PRO A 162 4.95 34.18 25.81
N TYR A 163 4.47 34.22 27.05
CA TYR A 163 3.30 33.47 27.47
C TYR A 163 2.42 34.28 28.42
N THR A 164 1.16 33.87 28.50
CA THR A 164 0.20 34.34 29.51
C THR A 164 -0.23 33.16 30.36
N ASN A 165 -0.46 33.42 31.65
CA ASN A 165 -1.10 32.49 32.57
C ASN A 165 -2.45 33.06 32.99
N ILE A 166 -3.47 32.20 33.08
CA ILE A 166 -4.77 32.53 33.65
C ILE A 166 -5.21 31.36 34.52
N GLY A 167 -5.70 31.64 35.71
CA GLY A 167 -6.02 30.61 36.68
C GLY A 167 -6.74 31.13 37.89
N VAL A 168 -6.58 30.38 38.98
CA VAL A 168 -7.07 30.73 40.31
C VAL A 168 -5.95 30.55 41.33
N GLN A 169 -6.00 31.34 42.39
CA GLN A 169 -5.13 31.21 43.55
C GLN A 169 -5.97 31.03 44.81
N ALA A 170 -5.57 30.07 45.63
CA ALA A 170 -6.02 29.91 47.00
C ALA A 170 -4.87 30.33 47.92
N THR A 171 -5.12 31.22 48.86
CA THR A 171 -4.14 31.69 49.84
C THR A 171 -4.62 31.28 51.23
N PHE A 172 -3.70 30.78 52.06
CA PHE A 172 -4.02 30.30 53.39
C PHE A 172 -3.42 31.26 54.41
N GLY A 173 -4.27 31.91 55.21
CA GLY A 173 -3.87 32.80 56.29
C GLY A 173 -3.02 32.07 57.34
N ASN A 174 -2.21 32.81 58.09
CA ASN A 174 -1.27 32.24 59.04
C ASN A 174 -1.53 32.65 60.51
N ASP A 175 -2.68 33.29 60.77
CA ASP A 175 -2.88 34.11 61.96
C ASP A 175 -3.31 33.26 63.17
N ASP A 176 -4.07 32.18 62.94
CA ASP A 176 -4.44 31.21 63.97
C ASP A 176 -4.29 29.75 63.48
N PRO A 177 -3.52 28.88 64.18
CA PRO A 177 -3.45 27.44 63.85
C PRO A 177 -4.75 26.66 64.09
N THR A 178 -5.74 27.24 64.77
CA THR A 178 -7.05 26.64 65.07
C THR A 178 -8.16 27.07 64.12
N ASP A 179 -8.00 28.20 63.43
CA ASP A 179 -8.90 28.69 62.38
C ASP A 179 -8.06 29.38 61.30
N ARG A 180 -7.79 28.66 60.19
CA ARG A 180 -7.00 29.19 59.07
C ARG A 180 -7.94 29.64 57.97
N PRO A 181 -8.20 30.96 57.83
CA PRO A 181 -9.00 31.46 56.72
C PRO A 181 -8.34 31.13 55.38
N VAL A 182 -9.17 30.91 54.36
CA VAL A 182 -8.71 30.58 53.01
C VAL A 182 -9.36 31.51 52.01
N GLY A 183 -8.55 32.41 51.46
CA GLY A 183 -8.96 33.37 50.45
C GLY A 183 -8.78 32.76 49.07
N PHE A 184 -9.69 33.09 48.15
CA PHE A 184 -9.66 32.58 46.79
C PHE A 184 -9.89 33.68 45.77
N GLY A 185 -9.22 33.61 44.63
CA GLY A 185 -9.65 34.42 43.50
C GLY A 185 -8.82 34.27 42.23
N PRO A 186 -9.09 35.10 41.22
CA PRO A 186 -8.52 34.96 39.89
C PRO A 186 -7.04 35.30 39.90
N TYR A 187 -6.29 34.51 39.12
CA TYR A 187 -4.86 34.65 38.90
C TYR A 187 -4.60 34.96 37.44
N ALA A 188 -3.76 35.96 37.17
CA ALA A 188 -3.27 36.24 35.83
C ALA A 188 -1.78 36.58 35.86
N GLY A 189 -1.06 36.20 34.82
CA GLY A 189 0.35 36.51 34.71
C GLY A 189 0.82 36.61 33.27
N LEU A 190 1.90 37.33 33.07
CA LEU A 190 2.63 37.43 31.81
C LEU A 190 4.07 37.03 32.06
N GLY A 191 4.64 36.28 31.11
CA GLY A 191 6.02 35.85 31.23
C GLY A 191 6.73 35.66 29.92
N LEU A 192 8.03 35.49 30.02
CA LEU A 192 8.93 35.10 28.96
C LEU A 192 9.57 33.77 29.33
N ASP A 193 9.60 32.85 28.38
CA ASP A 193 10.21 31.54 28.55
C ASP A 193 11.43 31.43 27.62
N PHE A 194 12.62 31.43 28.22
CA PHE A 194 13.92 31.36 27.58
C PHE A 194 14.34 29.90 27.48
N ARG A 195 14.27 29.34 26.28
CA ARG A 195 14.63 27.93 26.05
C ARG A 195 16.14 27.75 26.11
N LEU A 196 16.61 26.79 26.90
CA LEU A 196 18.02 26.38 26.94
C LEU A 196 18.25 25.09 26.15
N THR A 197 17.39 24.10 26.37
CA THR A 197 17.36 22.82 25.64
C THR A 197 15.91 22.41 25.42
N ASP A 198 15.67 21.21 24.93
CA ASP A 198 14.31 20.70 24.68
C ASP A 198 13.60 20.38 25.98
N GLN A 199 14.35 20.09 27.03
CA GLN A 199 13.82 19.77 28.35
C GLN A 199 13.98 20.91 29.34
N PHE A 200 14.94 21.82 29.16
CA PHE A 200 15.24 22.86 30.14
C PHE A 200 14.92 24.27 29.61
N SER A 201 14.27 25.07 30.44
CA SER A 201 14.06 26.50 30.17
C SER A 201 14.11 27.35 31.42
N ILE A 202 14.41 28.64 31.25
CA ILE A 202 14.35 29.66 32.29
C ILE A 202 13.08 30.48 32.03
N THR A 203 12.24 30.68 33.04
CA THR A 203 11.07 31.56 32.92
C THR A 203 11.30 32.85 33.67
N ALA A 204 10.78 33.96 33.15
CA ALA A 204 10.65 35.22 33.89
C ALA A 204 9.18 35.62 33.84
N GLU A 205 8.54 35.75 34.99
CA GLU A 205 7.09 35.93 35.09
C GLU A 205 6.74 37.01 36.09
N GLY A 206 5.82 37.90 35.71
CA GLY A 206 5.09 38.74 36.64
C GLY A 206 3.65 38.25 36.70
N ASN A 207 3.17 37.94 37.89
CA ASN A 207 1.79 37.56 38.11
C ASN A 207 1.13 38.39 39.20
N MET A 208 -0.19 38.34 39.20
CA MET A 208 -1.07 38.94 40.18
C MET A 208 -2.27 38.03 40.42
N ALA A 209 -2.70 37.97 41.67
CA ALA A 209 -3.96 37.38 42.09
C ALA A 209 -4.76 38.41 42.87
N PHE A 210 -6.06 38.44 42.61
CA PHE A 210 -7.03 39.12 43.46
C PHE A 210 -7.61 38.05 44.38
N ILE A 211 -7.51 38.23 45.69
CA ILE A 211 -7.94 37.26 46.69
C ILE A 211 -9.18 37.81 47.36
N PHE A 212 -10.32 37.14 47.16
CA PHE A 212 -11.58 37.46 47.83
C PHE A 212 -11.65 36.69 49.15
N ASP A 213 -12.27 37.31 50.15
CA ASP A 213 -12.02 37.05 51.58
C ASP A 213 -10.61 37.55 51.94
N ASP A 214 -10.51 38.88 52.03
CA ASP A 214 -9.33 39.66 52.44
C ASP A 214 -8.81 39.24 53.83
N SER A 215 -9.71 38.87 54.74
CA SER A 215 -9.39 38.33 56.06
C SER A 215 -8.46 37.12 56.03
N ALA A 216 -8.36 36.41 54.90
CA ALA A 216 -7.42 35.30 54.72
C ALA A 216 -5.98 35.72 54.38
N VAL A 217 -5.78 36.99 54.11
CA VAL A 217 -4.52 37.59 53.67
C VAL A 217 -4.01 38.57 54.73
N ASP A 218 -4.85 39.40 55.32
CA ASP A 218 -4.48 40.40 56.34
C ASP A 218 -5.08 40.16 57.74
N GLY A 219 -5.95 39.16 57.89
CA GLY A 219 -6.56 38.79 59.18
C GLY A 219 -7.76 39.63 59.62
N VAL A 220 -8.26 40.56 58.79
CA VAL A 220 -9.35 41.49 59.16
C VAL A 220 -10.61 41.25 58.30
N ASP A 221 -11.78 41.12 58.93
CA ASP A 221 -13.09 40.94 58.25
C ASP A 221 -13.92 42.24 58.30
N PRO A 222 -14.16 42.95 57.17
CA PRO A 222 -14.96 44.17 57.18
C PRO A 222 -16.47 43.94 57.36
N GLY A 223 -16.95 42.68 57.36
CA GLY A 223 -18.36 42.33 57.49
C GLY A 223 -18.88 42.18 58.92
N GLY A 224 -18.00 42.16 59.91
CA GLY A 224 -18.35 41.93 61.31
C GLY A 224 -18.90 43.15 62.03
N GLN A 225 -20.17 43.52 61.82
CA GLN A 225 -20.87 44.40 62.77
C GLN A 225 -20.94 43.74 64.16
N THR A 226 -19.92 43.93 64.98
CA THR A 226 -19.98 43.76 66.45
C THR A 226 -20.17 45.12 67.12
N GLY A 227 -21.11 45.92 66.59
CA GLY A 227 -21.49 47.21 67.16
C GLY A 227 -23.00 47.37 67.14
N SER A 228 -23.58 47.80 68.25
CA SER A 228 -25.02 48.05 68.38
C SER A 228 -25.55 49.01 67.31
N ALA A 229 -26.88 49.02 67.09
CA ALA A 229 -27.59 49.77 66.05
C ALA A 229 -27.37 51.31 65.96
N ALA A 230 -26.43 51.87 66.74
CA ALA A 230 -25.96 53.24 66.66
C ALA A 230 -24.92 53.49 65.55
N ASP A 231 -24.20 52.48 65.06
CA ASP A 231 -23.11 52.65 64.06
C ASP A 231 -23.57 52.56 62.60
N ARG A 232 -24.79 53.03 62.29
CA ARG A 232 -25.31 53.09 60.91
C ARG A 232 -24.72 54.23 60.06
N GLY A 233 -23.59 54.80 60.49
CA GLY A 233 -22.95 55.96 59.87
C GLY A 233 -21.44 55.84 59.66
N ALA A 234 -20.80 54.75 60.09
CA ALA A 234 -19.40 54.49 59.78
C ALA A 234 -19.33 53.83 58.40
N SER A 235 -18.64 54.47 57.47
CA SER A 235 -18.22 53.90 56.19
C SER A 235 -17.25 52.76 56.44
N GLY A 236 -17.79 51.56 56.68
CA GLY A 236 -17.09 50.31 56.39
C GLY A 236 -16.84 50.26 54.88
N ASP A 237 -15.66 49.83 54.50
CA ASP A 237 -15.10 50.04 53.18
C ASP A 237 -15.57 49.05 52.10
N ASP A 238 -15.31 49.43 50.85
CA ASP A 238 -15.99 48.94 49.66
C ASP A 238 -15.10 48.03 48.76
N ALA A 239 -13.95 47.52 49.23
CA ALA A 239 -13.15 46.56 48.46
C ALA A 239 -12.93 45.24 49.23
N ASP A 240 -13.69 44.23 48.82
CA ASP A 240 -13.74 42.87 49.36
C ASP A 240 -12.57 41.97 48.92
N TYR A 241 -11.40 42.54 48.60
CA TYR A 241 -10.28 41.79 48.02
C TYR A 241 -8.89 42.41 48.17
N ASP A 242 -7.90 41.53 48.27
CA ASP A 242 -6.47 41.87 48.27
C ASP A 242 -5.75 41.52 46.96
N ASN A 243 -4.71 42.28 46.59
CA ASN A 243 -3.81 41.90 45.50
C ASN A 243 -2.50 41.30 46.01
N LEU A 244 -2.21 40.08 45.57
CA LEU A 244 -0.93 39.42 45.76
C LEU A 244 -0.20 39.27 44.43
N GLY A 245 1.00 39.83 44.33
CA GLY A 245 1.85 39.70 43.15
C GLY A 245 3.09 38.86 43.42
N PHE A 246 3.58 38.16 42.40
CA PHE A 246 4.85 37.42 42.47
C PHE A 246 5.65 37.58 41.17
N TYR A 247 6.72 38.37 41.24
CA TYR A 247 7.68 38.58 40.15
C TYR A 247 8.83 37.60 40.32
N ASN A 248 8.94 36.62 39.43
CA ASN A 248 9.80 35.46 39.63
C ASN A 248 10.65 35.10 38.43
N LEU A 249 11.78 34.45 38.73
CA LEU A 249 12.54 33.66 37.79
C LEU A 249 12.32 32.19 38.10
N GLY A 250 12.12 31.38 37.07
CA GLY A 250 11.90 29.96 37.20
C GLY A 250 12.88 29.12 36.41
N LEU A 251 13.20 27.93 36.92
CA LEU A 251 13.90 26.86 36.22
C LEU A 251 12.90 25.75 35.94
N ARG A 252 12.60 25.52 34.67
CA ARG A 252 11.63 24.54 34.22
C ARG A 252 12.32 23.35 33.57
N TYR A 253 11.89 22.14 33.95
CA TYR A 253 12.35 20.87 33.40
C TYR A 253 11.19 19.99 32.95
N ALA A 254 11.18 19.58 31.68
CA ALA A 254 10.22 18.62 31.12
C ALA A 254 10.79 17.20 31.11
N PHE A 255 10.02 16.22 31.58
CA PHE A 255 10.50 14.85 31.78
C PHE A 255 10.59 14.03 30.50
N LYS A 256 9.87 14.39 29.43
CA LYS A 256 9.95 13.70 28.12
C LYS A 256 11.25 14.12 27.42
N ALA A 257 12.08 13.14 27.11
CA ALA A 257 13.31 13.34 26.34
C ALA A 257 12.98 13.85 24.93
N PRO A 258 13.88 14.61 24.28
CA PRO A 258 13.71 14.96 22.89
C PRO A 258 13.72 13.70 22.03
N TYR A 259 12.76 13.61 21.12
CA TYR A 259 12.70 12.58 20.10
C TYR A 259 12.25 13.21 18.79
N THR A 260 12.71 12.64 17.69
CA THR A 260 12.21 12.94 16.35
C THR A 260 11.10 11.93 16.04
N PRO A 261 9.87 12.37 15.75
CA PRO A 261 8.82 11.46 15.34
C PRO A 261 9.20 10.72 14.06
N VAL A 262 8.70 9.50 13.92
CA VAL A 262 8.80 8.76 12.66
C VAL A 262 7.74 9.28 11.69
N GLU A 263 8.14 9.49 10.44
CA GLU A 263 7.29 9.88 9.32
C GLU A 263 7.64 9.02 8.11
N ILE A 264 6.64 8.56 7.36
CA ILE A 264 6.80 7.89 6.07
C ILE A 264 7.01 8.98 5.02
N MET A 265 8.22 9.02 4.46
CA MET A 265 8.63 9.99 3.45
C MET A 265 8.18 9.60 2.05
N SER A 266 8.15 8.29 1.78
CA SER A 266 7.66 7.76 0.51
C SER A 266 7.26 6.31 0.64
N LEU A 267 6.24 5.95 -0.14
CA LEU A 267 5.75 4.60 -0.27
C LEU A 267 5.90 4.13 -1.73
N GLU A 268 6.66 3.06 -1.94
CA GLU A 268 6.83 2.45 -3.25
C GLU A 268 5.96 1.20 -3.35
N CYS A 269 4.99 1.24 -4.27
CA CYS A 269 4.06 0.14 -4.54
C CYS A 269 3.94 -0.11 -6.05
N PRO A 270 3.74 -1.36 -6.48
CA PRO A 270 3.33 -1.66 -7.84
C PRO A 270 1.94 -1.07 -8.10
N VAL A 271 1.76 -0.39 -9.23
CA VAL A 271 0.44 0.14 -9.62
C VAL A 271 -0.50 -0.98 -10.06
N GLU A 272 0.06 -1.95 -10.80
CA GLU A 272 -0.66 -3.09 -11.34
C GLU A 272 0.13 -4.38 -11.11
N MET A 273 -0.56 -5.48 -10.84
CA MET A 273 0.01 -6.81 -10.67
C MET A 273 -0.89 -7.87 -11.31
N THR A 274 -0.32 -8.99 -11.74
CA THR A 274 -1.11 -10.15 -12.16
C THR A 274 -1.39 -11.07 -10.96
N ALA A 275 -2.60 -11.61 -10.86
CA ALA A 275 -2.94 -12.55 -9.80
C ALA A 275 -1.98 -13.76 -9.80
N GLY A 276 -1.40 -14.06 -8.64
CA GLY A 276 -0.40 -15.11 -8.46
C GLY A 276 1.06 -14.64 -8.55
N GLU A 277 1.32 -13.41 -8.99
CA GLU A 277 2.68 -12.82 -8.99
C GLU A 277 3.05 -12.21 -7.64
N SER A 278 4.35 -12.14 -7.35
CA SER A 278 4.88 -11.49 -6.14
C SER A 278 5.31 -10.06 -6.44
N GLY A 279 4.73 -9.10 -5.71
CA GLY A 279 5.05 -7.68 -5.78
C GLY A 279 5.97 -7.28 -4.64
N SER A 280 6.83 -6.29 -4.88
CA SER A 280 7.73 -5.71 -3.87
C SER A 280 7.18 -4.37 -3.40
N PHE A 281 7.23 -4.15 -2.09
CA PHE A 281 6.75 -2.96 -1.41
C PHE A 281 7.87 -2.39 -0.55
N MET A 282 8.00 -1.08 -0.51
CA MET A 282 8.99 -0.41 0.31
C MET A 282 8.43 0.86 0.92
N ALA A 283 8.64 1.02 2.22
CA ALA A 283 8.36 2.25 2.96
C ALA A 283 9.69 2.87 3.36
N VAL A 284 9.87 4.16 3.05
CA VAL A 284 11.04 4.94 3.44
C VAL A 284 10.62 5.90 4.54
N THR A 285 11.25 5.80 5.71
CA THR A 285 11.02 6.73 6.82
C THR A 285 12.10 7.82 6.86
N ASN A 286 11.84 8.91 7.58
CA ASN A 286 12.86 9.92 7.84
C ASN A 286 14.06 9.34 8.61
N ALA A 287 15.28 9.72 8.20
CA ALA A 287 16.52 9.12 8.68
C ALA A 287 16.92 9.55 10.11
N ASP A 288 16.36 10.67 10.57
CA ASP A 288 16.59 11.26 11.89
C ASP A 288 15.55 10.84 12.93
N ALA A 289 14.58 9.98 12.56
CA ALA A 289 13.64 9.36 13.48
C ALA A 289 14.37 8.67 14.64
N THR A 290 13.86 8.84 15.86
CA THR A 290 14.46 8.24 17.05
C THR A 290 14.21 6.73 17.08
N PRO A 291 15.25 5.86 17.05
CA PRO A 291 15.06 4.41 17.07
C PRO A 291 14.58 3.89 18.44
N PRO A 292 13.93 2.71 18.50
CA PRO A 292 13.63 1.82 17.37
C PRO A 292 12.49 2.34 16.49
N VAL A 293 12.62 2.08 15.19
CA VAL A 293 11.55 2.28 14.20
C VAL A 293 11.20 0.92 13.62
N SER A 294 9.91 0.62 13.52
CA SER A 294 9.40 -0.59 12.90
C SER A 294 8.31 -0.25 11.88
N VAL A 295 8.20 -1.05 10.83
CA VAL A 295 7.16 -0.90 9.81
C VAL A 295 6.37 -2.20 9.70
N SER A 296 5.05 -2.09 9.70
CA SER A 296 4.10 -3.15 9.40
C SER A 296 3.25 -2.81 8.19
N TRP A 297 2.72 -3.83 7.54
CA TRP A 297 1.92 -3.73 6.33
C TRP A 297 0.57 -4.41 6.52
N ASP A 298 -0.50 -3.77 6.10
CA ASP A 298 -1.80 -4.38 5.81
C ASP A 298 -1.99 -4.36 4.29
N TRP A 299 -2.13 -5.55 3.69
CA TRP A 299 -2.23 -5.69 2.25
C TRP A 299 -3.63 -5.41 1.69
N GLY A 300 -4.62 -5.17 2.55
CA GLY A 300 -6.02 -4.94 2.16
C GLY A 300 -6.78 -6.21 1.77
N ASP A 301 -6.16 -7.40 1.89
CA ASP A 301 -6.75 -8.71 1.61
C ASP A 301 -6.93 -9.58 2.88
N GLY A 302 -6.69 -9.00 4.05
CA GLY A 302 -6.73 -9.67 5.35
C GLY A 302 -5.40 -10.28 5.80
N ASN A 303 -4.35 -10.23 4.97
CA ASN A 303 -2.99 -10.62 5.36
C ASN A 303 -2.17 -9.39 5.80
N THR A 304 -1.10 -9.66 6.54
CA THR A 304 -0.18 -8.63 7.03
C THR A 304 1.28 -8.96 6.69
N GLY A 305 2.14 -7.94 6.76
CA GLY A 305 3.59 -8.05 6.55
C GLY A 305 4.37 -7.15 7.52
N ALA A 306 5.70 -7.27 7.51
CA ALA A 306 6.57 -6.47 8.36
C ALA A 306 7.93 -6.22 7.69
N GLY A 307 8.59 -5.13 8.12
CA GLY A 307 9.88 -4.67 7.62
C GLY A 307 9.76 -3.47 6.69
N MET A 308 10.87 -2.72 6.53
CA MET A 308 10.95 -1.56 5.64
C MET A 308 10.70 -1.93 4.17
N SER A 309 11.05 -3.17 3.79
CA SER A 309 10.73 -3.76 2.51
C SER A 309 10.07 -5.11 2.74
N ALA A 310 9.01 -5.39 1.99
CA ALA A 310 8.25 -6.63 2.07
C ALA A 310 7.76 -7.04 0.69
N SER A 311 7.36 -8.30 0.56
CA SER A 311 6.79 -8.84 -0.67
C SER A 311 5.44 -9.49 -0.39
N HIS A 312 4.49 -9.34 -1.29
CA HIS A 312 3.16 -9.95 -1.17
C HIS A 312 2.65 -10.48 -2.51
N THR A 313 1.73 -11.46 -2.45
CA THR A 313 1.12 -12.08 -3.63
C THR A 313 -0.38 -12.13 -3.48
N TYR A 314 -1.10 -11.45 -4.38
CA TYR A 314 -2.55 -11.47 -4.45
C TYR A 314 -3.04 -12.64 -5.31
N ARG A 315 -4.02 -13.40 -4.84
CA ARG A 315 -4.57 -14.57 -5.57
C ARG A 315 -5.83 -14.26 -6.36
N THR A 316 -6.54 -13.20 -5.99
CA THR A 316 -7.82 -12.83 -6.58
C THR A 316 -7.67 -11.49 -7.28
N PRO A 317 -8.14 -11.36 -8.54
CA PRO A 317 -8.21 -10.05 -9.18
C PRO A 317 -9.09 -9.09 -8.39
N GLY A 318 -8.69 -7.82 -8.30
CA GLY A 318 -9.34 -6.83 -7.47
C GLY A 318 -8.50 -5.58 -7.29
N THR A 319 -9.05 -4.58 -6.60
CA THR A 319 -8.29 -3.40 -6.18
C THR A 319 -8.08 -3.47 -4.68
N TYR A 320 -6.84 -3.32 -4.24
CA TYR A 320 -6.43 -3.43 -2.85
C TYR A 320 -5.81 -2.12 -2.39
N THR A 321 -6.25 -1.63 -1.23
CA THR A 321 -5.59 -0.51 -0.55
C THR A 321 -4.57 -1.09 0.42
N VAL A 322 -3.29 -0.91 0.09
CA VAL A 322 -2.17 -1.31 0.94
C VAL A 322 -1.88 -0.17 1.91
N THR A 323 -1.74 -0.51 3.19
CA THR A 323 -1.43 0.43 4.25
C THR A 323 -0.08 0.06 4.86
N ALA A 324 0.86 1.00 4.85
CA ALA A 324 2.10 0.90 5.61
C ALA A 324 1.95 1.72 6.89
N THR A 325 2.35 1.12 8.01
CA THR A 325 2.33 1.74 9.33
C THR A 325 3.74 1.74 9.89
N ALA A 326 4.31 2.92 10.10
CA ALA A 326 5.59 3.11 10.78
C ALA A 326 5.36 3.46 12.25
N VAL A 327 5.91 2.66 13.16
CA VAL A 327 5.78 2.84 14.62
C VAL A 327 7.15 3.15 15.21
N GLY A 328 7.24 4.29 15.90
CA GLY A 328 8.34 4.63 16.80
C GLY A 328 7.91 4.52 18.27
N ASP A 329 8.82 4.77 19.20
CA ASP A 329 8.54 4.69 20.65
C ASP A 329 7.46 5.67 21.14
N TYR A 330 7.20 6.74 20.38
CA TYR A 330 6.39 7.87 20.82
C TYR A 330 5.28 8.30 19.85
N ASN A 331 5.31 7.81 18.61
CA ASN A 331 4.28 8.10 17.61
C ASN A 331 4.17 6.96 16.60
N GLU A 332 3.09 7.03 15.83
CA GLU A 332 2.83 6.19 14.67
C GLU A 332 2.52 7.11 13.49
N ASP A 333 2.93 6.70 12.30
CA ASP A 333 2.57 7.34 11.04
C ASP A 333 2.11 6.27 10.04
N MET A 334 1.19 6.66 9.15
CA MET A 334 0.57 5.74 8.21
C MET A 334 0.44 6.37 6.83
N ASP A 335 0.78 5.59 5.80
CA ASP A 335 0.58 5.96 4.40
C ASP A 335 -0.06 4.81 3.63
N THR A 336 -0.77 5.14 2.55
CA THR A 336 -1.52 4.17 1.76
C THR A 336 -1.23 4.29 0.28
N CYS A 337 -1.22 3.16 -0.42
CA CYS A 337 -1.18 3.08 -1.87
C CYS A 337 -2.24 2.12 -2.38
N VAL A 338 -2.63 2.27 -3.65
CA VAL A 338 -3.61 1.39 -4.29
C VAL A 338 -2.90 0.50 -5.30
N VAL A 339 -3.17 -0.81 -5.21
CA VAL A 339 -2.68 -1.82 -6.14
C VAL A 339 -3.86 -2.43 -6.89
N THR A 340 -3.81 -2.43 -8.22
CA THR A 340 -4.80 -3.12 -9.05
C THR A 340 -4.26 -4.49 -9.47
N VAL A 341 -4.95 -5.55 -9.08
CA VAL A 341 -4.61 -6.92 -9.43
C VAL A 341 -5.51 -7.38 -10.57
N VAL A 342 -4.92 -7.71 -11.70
CA VAL A 342 -5.61 -8.17 -12.90
C VAL A 342 -5.56 -9.69 -13.03
N GLU A 343 -6.49 -10.24 -13.79
CA GLU A 343 -6.48 -11.67 -14.13
C GLU A 343 -5.28 -11.99 -15.04
N PRO A 344 -4.64 -13.16 -14.91
CA PRO A 344 -3.56 -13.56 -15.81
C PRO A 344 -4.00 -13.54 -17.26
N GLN A 345 -3.17 -13.06 -18.18
CA GLN A 345 -3.49 -13.05 -19.61
C GLN A 345 -2.99 -14.34 -20.28
N ILE A 346 -3.72 -15.44 -20.09
CA ILE A 346 -3.31 -16.76 -20.57
C ILE A 346 -4.08 -17.08 -21.86
N PRO A 347 -3.41 -17.12 -23.03
CA PRO A 347 -4.04 -17.52 -24.28
C PRO A 347 -4.42 -19.02 -24.24
N PRO A 348 -5.35 -19.46 -25.09
CA PRO A 348 -5.64 -20.88 -25.21
C PRO A 348 -4.45 -21.61 -25.84
N THR A 349 -4.33 -22.89 -25.55
CA THR A 349 -3.46 -23.82 -26.25
C THR A 349 -4.31 -24.98 -26.75
N LEU A 350 -4.10 -25.39 -27.99
CA LEU A 350 -4.84 -26.48 -28.62
C LEU A 350 -3.86 -27.62 -28.97
N THR A 351 -4.10 -28.80 -28.42
CA THR A 351 -3.19 -29.96 -28.53
C THR A 351 -3.95 -31.24 -28.88
N ALA A 352 -3.20 -32.32 -29.14
CA ALA A 352 -3.73 -33.67 -29.40
C ALA A 352 -4.76 -33.73 -30.56
N CYS A 353 -4.59 -32.87 -31.55
CA CYS A 353 -5.48 -32.81 -32.69
C CYS A 353 -5.34 -34.04 -33.56
N ARG A 354 -6.46 -34.71 -33.80
CA ARG A 354 -6.50 -35.97 -34.54
C ARG A 354 -7.80 -36.10 -35.33
N ILE A 355 -7.67 -36.70 -36.49
CA ILE A 355 -8.81 -37.11 -37.32
C ILE A 355 -8.96 -38.63 -37.21
N THR A 356 -10.19 -39.11 -37.18
CA THR A 356 -10.50 -40.54 -37.22
C THR A 356 -11.79 -40.77 -38.01
N PRO A 357 -11.79 -41.63 -39.05
CA PRO A 357 -10.64 -42.32 -39.67
C PRO A 357 -9.71 -41.37 -40.45
N THR A 358 -8.45 -41.73 -40.69
CA THR A 358 -7.50 -40.92 -41.51
C THR A 358 -7.65 -41.12 -43.02
N ARG A 359 -8.50 -42.07 -43.44
CA ARG A 359 -8.80 -42.36 -44.84
C ARG A 359 -10.25 -42.81 -44.97
N VAL A 360 -11.02 -42.18 -45.86
CA VAL A 360 -12.46 -42.43 -46.05
C VAL A 360 -12.88 -42.29 -47.51
N GLY A 361 -14.07 -42.79 -47.85
CA GLY A 361 -14.73 -42.52 -49.13
C GLY A 361 -15.54 -41.23 -49.15
N PRO A 362 -15.95 -40.75 -50.34
CA PRO A 362 -16.88 -39.63 -50.46
C PRO A 362 -18.18 -39.85 -49.66
N GLY A 363 -18.60 -38.83 -48.92
CA GLY A 363 -19.81 -38.83 -48.09
C GLY A 363 -19.70 -39.60 -46.76
N GLU A 364 -18.56 -40.22 -46.47
CA GLU A 364 -18.32 -40.84 -45.16
C GLU A 364 -17.94 -39.79 -44.11
N ALA A 365 -18.49 -39.92 -42.91
CA ALA A 365 -18.25 -38.98 -41.82
C ALA A 365 -16.89 -39.24 -41.14
N ILE A 366 -16.13 -38.17 -40.92
CA ILE A 366 -14.93 -38.16 -40.07
C ILE A 366 -15.22 -37.48 -38.74
N THR A 367 -14.39 -37.78 -37.75
CA THR A 367 -14.37 -37.06 -36.47
C THR A 367 -13.04 -36.33 -36.31
N PHE A 368 -13.08 -35.05 -35.99
CA PHE A 368 -11.93 -34.26 -35.57
C PHE A 368 -12.02 -34.02 -34.07
N ASN A 369 -10.94 -34.32 -33.35
CA ASN A 369 -10.87 -34.15 -31.91
C ASN A 369 -9.63 -33.32 -31.56
N GLY A 370 -9.72 -32.49 -30.52
CA GLY A 370 -8.65 -31.65 -30.01
C GLY A 370 -8.83 -31.39 -28.52
N THR A 371 -7.76 -31.02 -27.83
CA THR A 371 -7.76 -30.72 -26.38
C THR A 371 -7.32 -29.28 -26.15
N VAL A 372 -8.22 -28.49 -25.58
CA VAL A 372 -7.97 -27.10 -25.15
C VAL A 372 -7.45 -27.12 -23.70
N ASN A 373 -6.50 -26.25 -23.36
CA ASN A 373 -6.09 -26.07 -21.96
C ASN A 373 -7.24 -25.54 -21.08
N SER A 374 -7.32 -26.07 -19.86
CA SER A 374 -8.24 -25.57 -18.83
C SER A 374 -7.82 -24.23 -18.24
N ASP A 375 -6.54 -23.85 -18.41
CA ASP A 375 -5.92 -22.74 -17.69
C ASP A 375 -6.03 -21.40 -18.45
N ALA A 376 -6.72 -21.40 -19.60
CA ALA A 376 -7.05 -20.18 -20.31
C ALA A 376 -7.93 -19.30 -19.41
N SER A 377 -7.50 -18.06 -19.20
CA SER A 377 -8.12 -17.14 -18.24
C SER A 377 -9.38 -16.44 -18.77
N GLN A 378 -9.83 -16.78 -19.98
CA GLN A 378 -11.05 -16.26 -20.59
C GLN A 378 -11.77 -17.39 -21.34
N PRO A 379 -13.10 -17.28 -21.55
CA PRO A 379 -13.84 -18.22 -22.37
C PRO A 379 -13.19 -18.40 -23.75
N VAL A 380 -13.02 -19.65 -24.18
CA VAL A 380 -12.38 -20.00 -25.44
C VAL A 380 -13.43 -20.26 -26.51
N SER A 381 -13.31 -19.62 -27.66
CA SER A 381 -14.06 -19.94 -28.88
C SER A 381 -13.28 -20.92 -29.74
N LEU A 382 -13.97 -21.90 -30.33
CA LEU A 382 -13.39 -22.88 -31.23
C LEU A 382 -13.97 -22.75 -32.63
N SER A 383 -13.12 -22.81 -33.65
CA SER A 383 -13.51 -22.95 -35.05
C SER A 383 -12.68 -24.04 -35.75
N VAL A 384 -13.23 -24.61 -36.82
CA VAL A 384 -12.57 -25.61 -37.66
C VAL A 384 -12.74 -25.21 -39.12
N ASP A 385 -11.63 -25.07 -39.83
CA ASP A 385 -11.56 -25.03 -41.29
C ASP A 385 -11.29 -26.45 -41.78
N TRP A 386 -12.20 -27.00 -42.58
CA TRP A 386 -12.12 -28.38 -43.05
C TRP A 386 -11.19 -28.53 -44.27
N GLY A 387 -10.69 -27.43 -44.84
CA GLY A 387 -9.74 -27.45 -45.95
C GLY A 387 -10.37 -27.73 -47.33
N ASP A 388 -11.68 -27.94 -47.39
CA ASP A 388 -12.49 -28.07 -48.61
C ASP A 388 -13.26 -26.78 -48.96
N GLY A 389 -13.09 -25.73 -48.15
CA GLY A 389 -13.80 -24.47 -48.25
C GLY A 389 -14.91 -24.30 -47.22
N ASP A 390 -15.27 -25.35 -46.49
CA ASP A 390 -16.24 -25.27 -45.39
C ASP A 390 -15.57 -24.87 -44.07
N MET A 391 -16.27 -24.04 -43.30
CA MET A 391 -15.85 -23.59 -41.97
C MET A 391 -16.96 -23.83 -40.95
N SER A 392 -16.58 -24.17 -39.73
CA SER A 392 -17.49 -24.35 -38.60
C SER A 392 -17.04 -23.54 -37.39
N ASP A 393 -17.89 -22.63 -36.92
CA ASP A 393 -17.65 -21.79 -35.74
C ASP A 393 -18.40 -22.31 -34.51
N GLY A 394 -17.86 -22.05 -33.32
CA GLY A 394 -18.49 -22.42 -32.05
C GLY A 394 -18.58 -23.93 -31.81
N VAL A 395 -17.65 -24.70 -32.39
CA VAL A 395 -17.67 -26.16 -32.28
C VAL A 395 -17.33 -26.64 -30.88
N THR A 396 -17.76 -27.87 -30.57
CA THR A 396 -17.24 -28.64 -29.43
C THR A 396 -16.59 -29.92 -29.95
N PHE A 397 -15.50 -30.35 -29.32
CA PHE A 397 -14.86 -31.60 -29.70
C PHE A 397 -15.55 -32.80 -29.04
N PRO A 398 -15.70 -33.95 -29.74
CA PRO A 398 -15.32 -34.17 -31.13
C PRO A 398 -16.30 -33.51 -32.13
N ALA A 399 -15.75 -32.87 -33.17
CA ALA A 399 -16.49 -32.30 -34.29
C ALA A 399 -16.56 -33.31 -35.46
N THR A 400 -17.57 -33.20 -36.32
CA THR A 400 -17.78 -34.13 -37.45
C THR A 400 -17.93 -33.40 -38.78
N HIS A 401 -17.40 -33.99 -39.85
CA HIS A 401 -17.52 -33.49 -41.22
C HIS A 401 -17.51 -34.64 -42.23
N SER A 402 -17.83 -34.38 -43.49
CA SER A 402 -17.73 -35.34 -44.60
C SER A 402 -17.33 -34.60 -45.88
N TYR A 403 -16.60 -35.27 -46.76
CA TYR A 403 -16.14 -34.69 -48.03
C TYR A 403 -16.84 -35.37 -49.20
N ASP A 404 -17.31 -34.59 -50.18
CA ASP A 404 -17.98 -35.13 -51.37
C ASP A 404 -17.02 -35.46 -52.51
N GLU A 405 -15.84 -34.83 -52.51
CA GLU A 405 -14.83 -34.99 -53.56
C GLU A 405 -13.61 -35.74 -53.03
N VAL A 406 -12.94 -36.47 -53.92
CA VAL A 406 -11.69 -37.16 -53.60
C VAL A 406 -10.54 -36.15 -53.51
N GLY A 407 -9.62 -36.35 -52.58
CA GLY A 407 -8.51 -35.43 -52.36
C GLY A 407 -7.86 -35.61 -50.99
N THR A 408 -6.77 -34.85 -50.77
CA THR A 408 -6.16 -34.73 -49.45
C THR A 408 -6.52 -33.36 -48.88
N TYR A 409 -7.18 -33.34 -47.73
CA TYR A 409 -7.60 -32.12 -47.05
C TYR A 409 -6.79 -31.91 -45.77
N THR A 410 -6.45 -30.65 -45.50
CA THR A 410 -5.78 -30.23 -44.26
C THR A 410 -6.80 -29.52 -43.39
N VAL A 411 -7.22 -30.19 -42.32
CA VAL A 411 -8.17 -29.63 -41.36
C VAL A 411 -7.41 -28.82 -40.33
N THR A 412 -7.79 -27.56 -40.17
CA THR A 412 -7.18 -26.62 -39.22
C THR A 412 -8.19 -26.24 -38.16
N ALA A 413 -7.93 -26.58 -36.91
CA ALA A 413 -8.74 -26.11 -35.79
C ALA A 413 -8.05 -24.93 -35.11
N THR A 414 -8.84 -23.92 -34.74
CA THR A 414 -8.37 -22.72 -34.04
C THR A 414 -9.13 -22.54 -32.73
N ALA A 415 -8.39 -22.33 -31.65
CA ALA A 415 -8.90 -21.93 -30.34
C ALA A 415 -8.50 -20.47 -30.09
N SER A 416 -9.45 -19.62 -29.72
CA SER A 416 -9.23 -18.18 -29.55
C SER A 416 -9.83 -17.64 -28.25
N ASN A 417 -9.15 -16.69 -27.63
CA ASN A 417 -9.71 -15.85 -26.57
C ASN A 417 -9.20 -14.40 -26.70
N ALA A 418 -9.55 -13.52 -25.76
CA ALA A 418 -9.15 -12.11 -25.79
C ALA A 418 -7.62 -11.87 -25.76
N TYR A 419 -6.81 -12.88 -25.45
CA TYR A 419 -5.36 -12.78 -25.27
C TYR A 419 -4.56 -13.48 -26.38
N GLY A 420 -5.20 -14.23 -27.27
CA GLY A 420 -4.55 -14.81 -28.43
C GLY A 420 -5.23 -16.06 -28.97
N ASP A 421 -4.57 -16.66 -29.95
CA ASP A 421 -5.05 -17.83 -30.69
C ASP A 421 -4.02 -18.97 -30.64
N ALA A 422 -4.52 -20.20 -30.69
CA ALA A 422 -3.72 -21.38 -30.93
C ALA A 422 -4.39 -22.25 -31.99
N SER A 423 -3.61 -22.78 -32.91
CA SER A 423 -4.10 -23.66 -33.96
C SER A 423 -3.39 -25.01 -33.95
N CYS A 424 -4.05 -25.99 -34.53
CA CYS A 424 -3.49 -27.29 -34.81
C CYS A 424 -4.06 -27.84 -36.12
N GLU A 425 -3.30 -28.69 -36.78
CA GLU A 425 -3.65 -29.25 -38.09
C GLU A 425 -3.66 -30.78 -38.04
N ALA A 426 -4.54 -31.38 -38.84
CA ALA A 426 -4.51 -32.80 -39.15
C ALA A 426 -4.96 -33.04 -40.60
N THR A 427 -4.40 -34.06 -41.24
CA THR A 427 -4.69 -34.38 -42.64
C THR A 427 -5.61 -35.58 -42.77
N ILE A 428 -6.49 -35.54 -43.77
CA ILE A 428 -7.41 -36.61 -44.14
C ILE A 428 -7.32 -36.89 -45.64
N GLU A 429 -7.27 -38.17 -46.01
CA GLU A 429 -7.27 -38.63 -47.40
C GLU A 429 -8.65 -39.17 -47.76
N VAL A 430 -9.31 -38.54 -48.73
CA VAL A 430 -10.60 -38.96 -49.27
C VAL A 430 -10.34 -39.64 -50.60
N ILE A 431 -10.67 -40.92 -50.68
CA ILE A 431 -10.33 -41.77 -51.83
C ILE A 431 -11.57 -42.32 -52.50
N ASP A 432 -11.49 -42.55 -53.80
CA ASP A 432 -12.55 -43.28 -54.50
C ASP A 432 -12.60 -44.70 -53.94
N THR A 433 -13.71 -45.05 -53.28
CA THR A 433 -13.92 -46.38 -52.70
C THR A 433 -13.84 -47.48 -53.76
N PHE A 434 -14.21 -47.18 -55.01
CA PHE A 434 -14.01 -48.09 -56.13
C PHE A 434 -12.54 -48.48 -56.28
N CYS A 435 -11.62 -47.51 -56.18
CA CYS A 435 -10.19 -47.74 -56.33
C CYS A 435 -9.57 -48.48 -55.13
N ALA A 436 -10.20 -48.41 -53.96
CA ALA A 436 -9.75 -49.14 -52.77
C ALA A 436 -10.04 -50.65 -52.86
N ASP A 437 -11.11 -51.03 -53.55
CA ASP A 437 -11.60 -52.41 -53.64
C ASP A 437 -11.04 -53.20 -54.84
N VAL A 438 -10.32 -52.54 -55.76
CA VAL A 438 -9.68 -53.20 -56.91
C VAL A 438 -8.56 -54.12 -56.43
N SER A 439 -8.81 -55.42 -56.46
CA SER A 439 -7.87 -56.46 -56.02
C SER A 439 -7.31 -57.31 -57.16
N GLU A 440 -8.03 -57.43 -58.28
CA GLU A 440 -7.59 -58.10 -59.51
C GLU A 440 -8.16 -57.36 -60.73
N LEU A 441 -7.40 -57.34 -61.82
CA LEU A 441 -7.87 -56.86 -63.13
C LEU A 441 -8.09 -58.06 -64.07
N ASN A 442 -8.76 -57.85 -65.20
CA ASN A 442 -9.06 -58.93 -66.13
C ASN A 442 -7.79 -59.60 -66.68
N SER A 443 -7.79 -60.93 -66.67
CA SER A 443 -6.74 -61.74 -67.30
C SER A 443 -6.87 -61.76 -68.82
N VAL A 444 -5.72 -61.75 -69.48
CA VAL A 444 -5.58 -61.80 -70.93
C VAL A 444 -5.07 -63.16 -71.36
N TYR A 445 -5.52 -63.68 -72.51
CA TYR A 445 -5.13 -65.00 -73.01
C TYR A 445 -4.46 -64.93 -74.38
N PHE A 446 -3.56 -65.88 -74.64
CA PHE A 446 -2.75 -65.94 -75.85
C PHE A 446 -2.94 -67.24 -76.64
N ASP A 447 -2.79 -67.12 -77.96
CA ASP A 447 -2.67 -68.26 -78.85
C ASP A 447 -1.39 -69.06 -78.58
N PHE A 448 -1.41 -70.35 -78.94
CA PHE A 448 -0.29 -71.26 -78.74
C PHE A 448 0.98 -70.78 -79.46
N GLY A 449 2.10 -70.75 -78.75
CA GLY A 449 3.41 -70.31 -79.25
C GLY A 449 3.50 -68.82 -79.58
N SER A 450 2.49 -68.02 -79.20
CA SER A 450 2.37 -66.61 -79.59
C SER A 450 2.36 -65.67 -78.38
N SER A 451 3.01 -64.51 -78.54
CA SER A 451 2.87 -63.34 -77.64
C SER A 451 2.05 -62.22 -78.28
N ALA A 452 1.48 -62.44 -79.47
CA ALA A 452 0.64 -61.44 -80.13
C ALA A 452 -0.72 -61.33 -79.42
N LEU A 453 -1.15 -60.10 -79.12
CA LEU A 453 -2.47 -59.86 -78.57
C LEU A 453 -3.54 -60.18 -79.63
N THR A 454 -4.49 -61.03 -79.25
CA THR A 454 -5.72 -61.31 -80.02
C THR A 454 -6.70 -60.13 -79.90
N ALA A 455 -7.85 -60.20 -80.57
CA ALA A 455 -8.90 -59.18 -80.42
C ALA A 455 -9.52 -59.21 -79.01
N ASP A 456 -9.88 -60.40 -78.51
CA ASP A 456 -10.41 -60.63 -77.15
C ASP A 456 -9.42 -60.19 -76.07
N ALA A 457 -8.12 -60.45 -76.28
CA ALA A 457 -7.07 -59.95 -75.40
C ALA A 457 -7.05 -58.42 -75.27
N ARG A 458 -7.24 -57.70 -76.38
CA ARG A 458 -7.26 -56.22 -76.37
C ARG A 458 -8.51 -55.69 -75.67
N GLU A 459 -9.67 -56.30 -75.89
CA GLU A 459 -10.93 -55.89 -75.25
C GLU A 459 -10.83 -55.95 -73.72
N ARG A 460 -10.24 -57.02 -73.17
CA ARG A 460 -10.01 -57.13 -71.71
C ARG A 460 -8.97 -56.15 -71.18
N LEU A 461 -7.95 -55.85 -71.98
CA LEU A 461 -6.99 -54.80 -71.64
C LEU A 461 -7.63 -53.42 -71.66
N ASP A 462 -8.58 -53.17 -72.57
CA ASP A 462 -9.34 -51.92 -72.62
C ASP A 462 -10.24 -51.75 -71.39
N GLU A 463 -10.89 -52.82 -70.91
CA GLU A 463 -11.62 -52.79 -69.64
C GLU A 463 -10.70 -52.49 -68.44
N ASN A 464 -9.50 -53.08 -68.42
CA ASN A 464 -8.50 -52.77 -67.39
C ASN A 464 -8.04 -51.30 -67.49
N LEU A 465 -7.94 -50.74 -68.69
CA LEU A 465 -7.55 -49.35 -68.90
C LEU A 465 -8.56 -48.37 -68.32
N ASP A 466 -9.85 -48.68 -68.35
CA ASP A 466 -10.87 -47.85 -67.72
C ASP A 466 -10.66 -47.76 -66.20
N VAL A 467 -10.29 -48.88 -65.56
CA VAL A 467 -9.93 -48.91 -64.14
C VAL A 467 -8.63 -48.15 -63.87
N LEU A 468 -7.58 -48.38 -64.68
CA LEU A 468 -6.27 -47.75 -64.48
C LEU A 468 -6.25 -46.25 -64.75
N ARG A 469 -7.18 -45.76 -65.58
CA ARG A 469 -7.42 -44.33 -65.81
C ARG A 469 -8.20 -43.69 -64.67
N ARG A 470 -9.21 -44.38 -64.14
CA ARG A 470 -9.99 -43.91 -62.98
C ARG A 470 -9.17 -43.91 -61.68
N CYS A 471 -8.27 -44.88 -61.53
CA CYS A 471 -7.47 -45.09 -60.32
C CYS A 471 -5.98 -44.85 -60.61
N PRO A 472 -5.53 -43.58 -60.67
CA PRO A 472 -4.15 -43.24 -61.02
C PRO A 472 -3.12 -43.75 -60.01
N ASP A 473 -3.52 -43.98 -58.76
CA ASP A 473 -2.64 -44.47 -57.69
C ASP A 473 -2.43 -46.00 -57.71
N ILE A 474 -3.20 -46.73 -58.54
CA ILE A 474 -3.00 -48.18 -58.69
C ILE A 474 -1.79 -48.42 -59.60
N CYS A 475 -0.78 -49.08 -59.07
CA CYS A 475 0.30 -49.67 -59.85
C CYS A 475 0.01 -51.16 -60.11
N VAL A 476 0.48 -51.68 -61.24
CA VAL A 476 0.15 -53.04 -61.71
C VAL A 476 1.42 -53.83 -61.94
N LEU A 477 1.47 -55.04 -61.39
CA LEU A 477 2.44 -56.05 -61.77
C LEU A 477 1.79 -57.03 -62.75
N ILE A 478 2.31 -57.05 -63.97
CA ILE A 478 1.87 -57.96 -65.03
C ILE A 478 2.67 -59.26 -64.92
N ARG A 479 1.97 -60.37 -64.72
CA ARG A 479 2.56 -61.71 -64.66
C ARG A 479 2.04 -62.55 -65.80
N ALA A 480 2.95 -63.03 -66.65
CA ALA A 480 2.56 -63.85 -67.78
C ALA A 480 3.12 -65.27 -67.69
N TYR A 481 2.38 -66.19 -68.30
CA TYR A 481 2.58 -67.63 -68.19
C TYR A 481 2.51 -68.32 -69.56
N THR A 482 3.07 -69.53 -69.61
CA THR A 482 3.05 -70.42 -70.76
C THR A 482 2.45 -71.78 -70.42
N ASP A 483 2.01 -72.48 -71.45
CA ASP A 483 1.63 -73.89 -71.40
C ASP A 483 2.88 -74.78 -71.40
N ASP A 484 2.80 -75.95 -70.78
CA ASP A 484 3.90 -76.91 -70.62
C ASP A 484 4.46 -77.39 -71.96
N ARG A 485 3.63 -77.40 -73.01
CA ARG A 485 3.99 -77.81 -74.37
C ARG A 485 4.68 -76.71 -75.19
N GLU A 486 4.77 -75.48 -74.68
CA GLU A 486 5.40 -74.36 -75.40
C GLU A 486 6.92 -74.37 -75.22
N SER A 487 7.68 -74.13 -76.30
CA SER A 487 9.14 -74.02 -76.27
C SER A 487 9.59 -72.65 -75.78
N ASP A 488 10.77 -72.57 -75.16
CA ASP A 488 11.36 -71.32 -74.63
C ASP A 488 10.43 -70.56 -73.65
N GLN A 489 9.77 -71.29 -72.75
CA GLN A 489 8.73 -70.81 -71.84
C GLN A 489 9.06 -69.49 -71.12
N ILE A 490 10.28 -69.34 -70.59
CA ILE A 490 10.73 -68.11 -69.91
C ILE A 490 10.76 -66.92 -70.87
N ARG A 491 11.30 -67.10 -72.08
CA ARG A 491 11.37 -66.03 -73.08
C ARG A 491 9.99 -65.67 -73.62
N LEU A 492 9.14 -66.68 -73.83
CA LEU A 492 7.79 -66.48 -74.35
C LEU A 492 6.86 -65.82 -73.33
N SER A 493 6.89 -66.24 -72.06
CA SER A 493 6.15 -65.58 -70.98
C SER A 493 6.61 -64.14 -70.76
N GLN A 494 7.92 -63.86 -70.77
CA GLN A 494 8.40 -62.48 -70.66
C GLN A 494 7.92 -61.63 -71.83
N ALA A 495 7.99 -62.16 -73.06
CA ALA A 495 7.47 -61.46 -74.24
C ALA A 495 5.96 -61.17 -74.15
N ARG A 496 5.16 -62.05 -73.52
CA ARG A 496 3.74 -61.82 -73.26
C ARG A 496 3.51 -60.71 -72.23
N ALA A 497 4.25 -60.72 -71.12
CA ALA A 497 4.17 -59.66 -70.11
C ALA A 497 4.57 -58.29 -70.67
N ASP A 498 5.65 -58.25 -71.46
CA ASP A 498 6.13 -57.04 -72.10
C ASP A 498 5.10 -56.48 -73.10
N VAL A 499 4.47 -57.33 -73.92
CA VAL A 499 3.45 -56.88 -74.88
C VAL A 499 2.21 -56.31 -74.18
N ILE A 500 1.81 -56.85 -73.03
CA ILE A 500 0.71 -56.29 -72.21
C ILE A 500 1.12 -54.93 -71.62
N ARG A 501 2.33 -54.82 -71.05
CA ARG A 501 2.86 -53.55 -70.52
C ARG A 501 2.91 -52.50 -71.61
N ASP A 502 3.49 -52.84 -72.75
CA ASP A 502 3.67 -51.94 -73.89
C ASP A 502 2.30 -51.52 -74.46
N TYR A 503 1.28 -52.39 -74.40
CA TYR A 503 -0.09 -52.01 -74.71
C TYR A 503 -0.59 -50.92 -73.76
N TYR A 504 -0.51 -51.10 -72.44
CA TYR A 504 -0.92 -50.07 -71.48
C TYR A 504 -0.16 -48.75 -71.63
N VAL A 505 1.16 -48.81 -71.84
CA VAL A 505 1.99 -47.62 -72.11
C VAL A 505 1.54 -46.93 -73.40
N SER A 506 1.25 -47.68 -74.47
CA SER A 506 0.76 -47.12 -75.73
C SER A 506 -0.59 -46.41 -75.59
N GLN A 507 -1.38 -46.81 -74.58
CA GLN A 507 -2.69 -46.23 -74.26
C GLN A 507 -2.63 -45.14 -73.18
N GLY A 508 -1.42 -44.71 -72.79
CA GLY A 508 -1.17 -43.54 -71.95
C GLY A 508 -1.00 -43.80 -70.45
N ILE A 509 -0.87 -45.05 -70.03
CA ILE A 509 -0.52 -45.37 -68.63
C ILE A 509 0.99 -45.18 -68.43
N ASP A 510 1.36 -44.47 -67.37
CA ASP A 510 2.77 -44.21 -67.05
C ASP A 510 3.54 -45.53 -66.85
N MET A 511 4.73 -45.62 -67.44
CA MET A 511 5.60 -46.79 -67.33
C MET A 511 6.02 -47.06 -65.89
N GLU A 512 6.14 -46.03 -65.05
CA GLU A 512 6.50 -46.18 -63.63
C GLU A 512 5.42 -46.92 -62.81
N ARG A 513 4.18 -46.96 -63.31
CA ARG A 513 3.07 -47.69 -62.70
C ARG A 513 3.04 -49.17 -63.06
N LEU A 514 3.91 -49.63 -63.96
CA LEU A 514 3.78 -50.95 -64.59
C LEU A 514 5.06 -51.78 -64.43
N GLY A 515 4.93 -52.94 -63.77
CA GLY A 515 5.94 -54.01 -63.80
C GLY A 515 5.53 -55.13 -64.76
N ALA A 516 6.50 -55.81 -65.37
CA ALA A 516 6.24 -56.95 -66.25
C ALA A 516 7.21 -58.10 -65.97
N GLU A 517 6.67 -59.28 -65.65
CA GLU A 517 7.42 -60.47 -65.27
C GLU A 517 6.89 -61.72 -65.99
N GLY A 518 7.76 -62.38 -66.76
CA GLY A 518 7.50 -63.69 -67.33
C GLY A 518 7.89 -64.81 -66.37
N LEU A 519 6.94 -65.66 -65.99
CA LEU A 519 7.15 -66.70 -64.97
C LEU A 519 7.33 -68.11 -65.55
N GLY A 520 7.31 -68.27 -66.88
CA GLY A 520 7.35 -69.57 -67.54
C GLY A 520 6.02 -70.34 -67.38
N GLU A 521 6.11 -71.65 -67.20
CA GLU A 521 4.93 -72.50 -66.98
C GLU A 521 4.16 -72.11 -65.72
N ASP A 522 2.82 -72.05 -65.80
CA ASP A 522 2.00 -71.86 -64.62
C ASP A 522 1.82 -73.18 -63.85
N PRO A 523 2.36 -73.31 -62.63
CA PRO A 523 2.22 -74.52 -61.82
C PRO A 523 0.77 -74.80 -61.37
N ASN A 524 -0.16 -73.84 -61.49
CA ASN A 524 -1.53 -73.92 -60.98
C ASN A 524 -2.63 -73.77 -62.04
N ALA A 525 -2.32 -73.99 -63.33
CA ALA A 525 -3.23 -73.74 -64.46
C ALA A 525 -4.61 -74.45 -64.37
N ASN A 526 -4.73 -75.51 -63.56
CA ASN A 526 -5.95 -76.30 -63.39
C ASN A 526 -6.96 -75.73 -62.38
N SER A 527 -6.66 -74.60 -61.73
CA SER A 527 -7.45 -74.02 -60.63
C SER A 527 -8.29 -72.78 -60.98
N LYS A 528 -8.32 -72.35 -62.25
CA LYS A 528 -8.98 -71.11 -62.71
C LYS A 528 -10.09 -71.40 -63.72
N GLU A 529 -11.22 -70.68 -63.64
CA GLU A 529 -12.38 -70.83 -64.53
C GLU A 529 -12.06 -70.45 -66.00
N ASP A 530 -12.66 -71.18 -66.95
CA ASP A 530 -12.31 -71.23 -68.37
C ASP A 530 -13.42 -70.61 -69.25
N PRO A 531 -13.14 -69.60 -70.11
CA PRO A 531 -14.13 -69.09 -71.05
C PRO A 531 -14.09 -69.71 -72.47
N GLY A 532 -13.25 -70.71 -72.80
CA GLY A 532 -13.25 -71.22 -74.19
C GLY A 532 -12.45 -72.51 -74.51
N PRO A 533 -12.65 -73.09 -75.71
CA PRO A 533 -12.09 -74.40 -76.06
C PRO A 533 -10.58 -74.34 -76.32
N GLY A 534 -9.81 -75.16 -75.59
CA GLY A 534 -8.40 -75.45 -75.87
C GLY A 534 -7.39 -74.99 -74.81
N ASP A 535 -7.58 -75.42 -73.56
CA ASP A 535 -6.65 -75.28 -72.42
C ASP A 535 -5.80 -74.00 -72.45
N SER A 536 -6.45 -72.85 -72.65
CA SER A 536 -5.80 -71.53 -72.71
C SER A 536 -5.46 -71.01 -71.32
N ARG A 537 -5.91 -71.69 -70.25
CA ARG A 537 -5.68 -71.32 -68.85
C ARG A 537 -4.21 -71.09 -68.52
N ALA A 538 -3.30 -71.88 -69.09
CA ALA A 538 -1.85 -71.74 -68.87
C ALA A 538 -1.19 -70.63 -69.72
N ARG A 539 -1.83 -70.18 -70.81
CA ARG A 539 -1.30 -69.16 -71.73
C ARG A 539 -1.94 -67.81 -71.47
N ARG A 540 -1.63 -67.22 -70.31
CA ARG A 540 -2.29 -65.99 -69.86
C ARG A 540 -1.33 -64.93 -69.36
N GLY A 541 -1.83 -63.70 -69.25
CA GLY A 541 -1.21 -62.60 -68.52
C GLY A 541 -2.21 -62.00 -67.54
N ASP A 542 -1.81 -61.95 -66.27
CA ASP A 542 -2.60 -61.42 -65.16
C ASP A 542 -2.07 -60.03 -64.79
N SER A 543 -2.96 -59.05 -64.71
CA SER A 543 -2.64 -57.69 -64.26
C SER A 543 -3.06 -57.56 -62.80
N ILE A 544 -2.10 -57.52 -61.89
CA ILE A 544 -2.37 -57.55 -60.45
C ILE A 544 -1.99 -56.21 -59.81
N PRO A 545 -2.91 -55.53 -59.11
CA PRO A 545 -2.58 -54.36 -58.29
C PRO A 545 -1.41 -54.63 -57.34
N ALA A 546 -0.41 -53.75 -57.32
CA ALA A 546 0.82 -53.89 -56.56
C ALA A 546 1.30 -52.54 -56.02
N ALA A 547 2.20 -52.56 -55.04
CA ALA A 547 2.79 -51.34 -54.51
C ALA A 547 3.75 -50.71 -55.54
N CYS A 548 3.54 -49.43 -55.85
CA CYS A 548 4.38 -48.66 -56.77
C CYS A 548 5.87 -48.71 -56.36
N GLY A 549 6.77 -48.90 -57.33
CA GLY A 549 8.21 -48.90 -57.11
C GLY A 549 8.83 -50.23 -56.65
N THR A 550 8.05 -51.31 -56.51
CA THR A 550 8.56 -52.67 -56.18
C THR A 550 8.98 -53.50 -57.41
N PHE A 551 8.88 -52.92 -58.61
CA PHE A 551 9.17 -53.58 -59.88
C PHE A 551 10.67 -53.75 -60.09
N THR A 552 11.27 -54.74 -59.43
CA THR A 552 12.69 -55.06 -59.64
C THR A 552 12.81 -55.87 -60.94
N PRO A 553 13.55 -55.41 -61.96
CA PRO A 553 13.79 -56.22 -63.15
C PRO A 553 14.76 -57.34 -62.78
N THR A 554 14.24 -58.53 -62.50
CA THR A 554 15.03 -59.76 -62.41
C THR A 554 15.51 -60.15 -63.81
N GLY A 555 16.65 -59.59 -64.22
CA GLY A 555 17.51 -60.21 -65.24
C GLY A 555 17.77 -59.39 -66.51
N THR A 556 18.74 -58.49 -66.45
CA THR A 556 19.68 -58.35 -67.58
C THR A 556 20.99 -59.03 -67.20
N SER A 557 21.06 -60.34 -67.43
CA SER A 557 22.33 -61.00 -67.67
C SER A 557 22.95 -60.38 -68.91
N ARG A 558 23.88 -59.43 -68.73
CA ARG A 558 24.78 -58.97 -69.79
C ARG A 558 25.72 -60.14 -70.11
N ARG A 559 25.86 -60.38 -71.42
CA ARG A 559 26.74 -61.36 -72.07
C ARG A 559 28.14 -61.44 -71.47
#